data_AF-A0A2J7TLF1-F1
#
_entry.id   AF-A0A2J7TLF1-F1
#
_cell.length_a   1.000
_cell.length_b   1.000
_cell.length_c   1.000
_cell.angle_alpha   90.00
_cell.angle_beta   90.00
_cell.angle_gamma   90.00
#
_symmetry.space_group_name_H-M   'P 1'
#
loop_
_entity.id
_entity.type
_entity.pdbx_description
1 polymer ?
#
loop_
_entity_poly.entity_id
_entity_poly.type
_entity_poly.pdbx_seq_one_letter_code
_entity_poly.pdbx_strand_id
1 'polypeptide(L)'
;MSDTDQKTADQAAQVSNAAASIATRNLQAFAAECAEISRQSIEHTTETVEKLRHAKGPAEVLSIQSQFLREAFENFTQHSRRFIELMAAFPLEMTRTYSEALTQSMNVATEKTREVGEKVASNVERLTKP
;
A
#
# COMPACT_ATOMS: atom_id res chain seq x y z
N MET A 1 18.30 7.54 -31.26
CA MET A 1 17.36 7.63 -30.14
C MET A 1 17.82 8.81 -29.29
N SER A 2 16.96 9.78 -29.06
CA SER A 2 17.28 11.02 -28.33
C SER A 2 17.39 10.73 -26.83
N ASP A 3 18.15 11.52 -26.07
CA ASP A 3 18.22 11.42 -24.60
C ASP A 3 16.82 11.53 -23.93
N THR A 4 15.91 12.28 -24.58
CA THR A 4 14.49 12.38 -24.24
C THR A 4 13.74 11.05 -24.41
N ASP A 5 14.01 10.30 -25.48
CA ASP A 5 13.36 9.00 -25.73
C ASP A 5 13.77 7.97 -24.66
N GLN A 6 15.05 7.99 -24.26
CA GLN A 6 15.61 7.13 -23.22
C GLN A 6 14.95 7.39 -21.86
N LYS A 7 14.84 8.66 -21.45
CA LYS A 7 14.19 9.03 -20.17
C LYS A 7 12.72 8.69 -20.12
N THR A 8 12.01 8.86 -21.23
CA THR A 8 10.58 8.55 -21.29
C THR A 8 10.35 7.04 -21.14
N ALA A 9 11.24 6.22 -21.71
CA ALA A 9 11.23 4.77 -21.52
C ALA A 9 11.54 4.36 -20.07
N ASP A 10 12.55 4.99 -19.43
CA ASP A 10 12.89 4.74 -18.03
C ASP A 10 11.74 5.11 -17.08
N GLN A 11 11.05 6.21 -17.35
CA GLN A 11 9.90 6.66 -16.57
C GLN A 11 8.71 5.69 -16.71
N ALA A 12 8.44 5.21 -17.93
CA ALA A 12 7.42 4.19 -18.16
C ALA A 12 7.75 2.87 -17.44
N ALA A 13 9.02 2.45 -17.43
CA ALA A 13 9.46 1.26 -16.70
C ALA A 13 9.32 1.42 -15.18
N GLN A 14 9.66 2.60 -14.62
CA GLN A 14 9.45 2.89 -13.19
C GLN A 14 7.98 2.82 -12.79
N VAL A 15 7.09 3.47 -13.55
CA VAL A 15 5.65 3.47 -13.25
C VAL A 15 5.09 2.04 -13.35
N SER A 16 5.53 1.26 -14.34
CA SER A 16 5.14 -0.14 -14.50
C SER A 16 5.58 -1.00 -13.30
N ASN A 17 6.84 -0.88 -12.87
CA ASN A 17 7.37 -1.62 -11.72
C ASN A 17 6.66 -1.22 -10.42
N ALA A 18 6.38 0.06 -10.23
CA ALA A 18 5.66 0.55 -9.07
C ALA A 18 4.20 0.04 -9.04
N ALA A 19 3.49 0.06 -10.18
CA ALA A 19 2.15 -0.52 -10.29
C ALA A 19 2.13 -2.02 -9.95
N ALA A 20 3.10 -2.79 -10.47
CA ALA A 20 3.25 -4.21 -10.14
C ALA A 20 3.55 -4.44 -8.65
N SER A 21 4.40 -3.60 -8.05
CA SER A 21 4.69 -3.65 -6.61
C SER A 21 3.46 -3.33 -5.76
N ILE A 22 2.68 -2.30 -6.12
CA ILE A 22 1.44 -1.93 -5.41
C ILE A 22 0.44 -3.09 -5.49
N ALA A 23 0.22 -3.66 -6.67
CA ALA A 23 -0.67 -4.79 -6.85
C ALA A 23 -0.24 -6.00 -5.99
N THR A 24 1.07 -6.29 -5.98
CA THR A 24 1.63 -7.39 -5.17
C THR A 24 1.42 -7.16 -3.67
N ARG A 25 1.67 -5.94 -3.17
CA ARG A 25 1.45 -5.61 -1.76
C ARG A 25 -0.02 -5.70 -1.37
N ASN A 26 -0.94 -5.25 -2.21
CA ASN A 26 -2.38 -5.35 -1.97
C ASN A 26 -2.83 -6.82 -1.92
N LEU A 27 -2.30 -7.67 -2.80
CA LEU A 27 -2.58 -9.10 -2.78
C LEU A 27 -2.04 -9.76 -1.50
N GLN A 28 -0.84 -9.40 -1.06
CA GLN A 28 -0.26 -9.90 0.18
C GLN A 28 -1.08 -9.46 1.41
N ALA A 29 -1.51 -8.20 1.45
CA ALA A 29 -2.33 -7.69 2.54
C ALA A 29 -3.73 -8.34 2.56
N PHE A 30 -4.33 -8.60 1.39
CA PHE A 30 -5.56 -9.37 1.29
C PHE A 30 -5.37 -10.81 1.78
N ALA A 31 -4.30 -11.49 1.37
CA ALA A 31 -4.01 -12.84 1.84
C ALA A 31 -3.78 -12.89 3.36
N ALA A 32 -3.10 -11.88 3.92
CA ALA A 32 -2.92 -11.75 5.36
C ALA A 32 -4.26 -11.56 6.09
N GLU A 33 -5.18 -10.76 5.54
CA GLU A 33 -6.52 -10.58 6.10
C GLU A 33 -7.33 -11.89 6.08
N CYS A 34 -7.28 -12.65 4.97
CA CYS A 34 -7.93 -13.96 4.89
C CYS A 34 -7.36 -14.96 5.91
N ALA A 35 -6.04 -14.95 6.12
CA ALA A 35 -5.41 -15.79 7.13
C ALA A 35 -5.84 -15.40 8.55
N GLU A 36 -5.93 -14.09 8.83
CA GLU A 36 -6.37 -13.57 10.13
C GLU A 36 -7.85 -13.88 10.39
N ILE A 37 -8.74 -13.69 9.42
CA ILE A 37 -10.16 -14.10 9.50
C ILE A 37 -10.26 -15.60 9.84
N SER A 38 -9.44 -16.43 9.19
CA SER A 38 -9.45 -17.89 9.42
C SER A 38 -9.00 -18.23 10.84
N ARG A 39 -7.92 -17.58 11.32
CA ARG A 39 -7.42 -17.76 12.68
C ARG A 39 -8.46 -17.35 13.72
N GLN A 40 -9.04 -16.16 13.56
CA GLN A 40 -10.08 -15.64 14.46
C GLN A 40 -11.32 -16.53 14.47
N SER A 41 -11.74 -17.05 13.31
CA SER A 41 -12.88 -17.97 13.23
C SER A 41 -12.65 -19.26 14.02
N ILE A 42 -11.43 -19.82 13.97
CA ILE A 42 -11.06 -21.02 14.74
C ILE A 42 -11.01 -20.73 16.24
N GLU A 43 -10.39 -19.62 16.64
CA GLU A 43 -10.31 -19.19 18.05
C GLU A 43 -11.71 -18.96 18.62
N HIS A 44 -12.54 -18.21 17.91
CA HIS A 44 -13.90 -17.88 18.33
C HIS A 44 -14.80 -19.10 18.43
N THR A 45 -14.68 -20.05 17.50
CA THR A 45 -15.38 -21.34 17.56
C THR A 45 -14.93 -22.17 18.75
N THR A 46 -13.61 -22.25 18.98
CA THR A 46 -13.04 -23.01 20.09
C THR A 46 -13.48 -22.44 21.43
N GLU A 47 -13.40 -21.12 21.58
CA GLU A 47 -13.82 -20.40 22.78
C GLU A 47 -15.33 -20.59 23.04
N THR A 48 -16.16 -20.51 22.00
CA THR A 48 -17.60 -20.74 22.11
C THR A 48 -17.90 -22.18 22.54
N VAL A 49 -17.20 -23.17 21.99
CA VAL A 49 -17.34 -24.58 22.39
C VAL A 49 -16.90 -24.79 23.84
N GLU A 50 -15.80 -24.17 24.27
CA GLU A 50 -15.38 -24.22 25.67
C GLU A 50 -16.40 -23.58 26.60
N LYS A 51 -16.91 -22.38 26.26
CA LYS A 51 -17.95 -21.70 27.04
C LYS A 51 -19.22 -22.55 27.15
N LEU A 52 -19.67 -23.16 26.04
CA LEU A 52 -20.82 -24.06 26.03
C LEU A 52 -20.59 -25.33 26.85
N ARG A 53 -19.37 -25.91 26.82
CA ARG A 53 -19.02 -27.09 27.62
C ARG A 53 -19.11 -26.83 29.13
N HIS A 54 -18.86 -25.60 29.57
CA HIS A 54 -18.89 -25.23 30.99
C HIS A 54 -20.19 -24.56 31.44
N ALA A 55 -21.16 -24.35 30.53
CA ALA A 55 -22.43 -23.73 30.86
C ALA A 55 -23.27 -24.61 31.80
N LYS A 56 -23.67 -24.06 32.96
CA LYS A 56 -24.42 -24.74 34.01
C LYS A 56 -25.92 -24.54 33.92
N GLY A 57 -26.41 -23.80 32.93
CA GLY A 57 -27.85 -23.63 32.70
C GLY A 57 -28.24 -22.72 31.52
N PRO A 58 -29.55 -22.59 31.24
CA PRO A 58 -30.08 -21.91 30.06
C PRO A 58 -29.75 -20.41 29.98
N ALA A 59 -29.70 -19.72 31.13
CA ALA A 59 -29.34 -18.31 31.20
C ALA A 59 -27.88 -18.05 30.76
N GLU A 60 -26.98 -18.99 31.07
CA GLU A 60 -25.57 -18.91 30.71
C GLU A 60 -25.39 -19.17 29.20
N VAL A 61 -26.16 -20.10 28.62
CA VAL A 61 -26.23 -20.34 27.17
C VAL A 61 -26.73 -19.10 26.40
N LEU A 62 -27.76 -18.42 26.91
CA LEU A 62 -28.27 -17.17 26.32
C LEU A 62 -27.21 -16.06 26.37
N SER A 63 -26.45 -15.97 27.46
CA SER A 63 -25.35 -15.02 27.57
C SER A 63 -24.22 -15.34 26.58
N ILE A 64 -23.87 -16.62 26.40
CA ILE A 64 -22.86 -17.07 25.43
C ILE A 64 -23.30 -16.72 24.00
N GLN A 65 -24.56 -17.00 23.64
CA GLN A 65 -25.09 -16.64 22.32
C GLN A 65 -25.12 -15.12 22.10
N SER A 66 -25.46 -14.34 23.14
CA SER A 66 -25.49 -12.88 23.05
C SER A 66 -24.08 -12.29 22.86
N GLN A 67 -23.07 -12.85 23.55
CA GLN A 67 -21.67 -12.49 23.36
C GLN A 67 -21.17 -12.86 21.96
N PHE A 68 -21.44 -14.10 21.51
CA PHE A 68 -21.08 -14.56 20.18
C PHE A 68 -21.61 -13.62 19.09
N LEU A 69 -22.88 -13.21 19.20
CA LEU A 69 -23.49 -12.31 18.23
C LEU A 69 -22.82 -10.92 18.22
N ARG A 70 -22.48 -10.40 19.40
CA ARG A 70 -21.79 -9.11 19.54
C ARG A 70 -20.38 -9.16 18.93
N GLU A 71 -19.62 -10.20 19.28
CA GLU A 71 -18.26 -10.42 18.78
C GLU A 71 -18.26 -10.63 17.25
N ALA A 72 -19.26 -11.34 16.71
CA ALA A 72 -19.44 -11.47 15.26
C ALA A 72 -19.67 -10.12 14.57
N PHE A 73 -20.47 -9.23 15.16
CA PHE A 73 -20.70 -7.87 14.63
C PHE A 73 -19.44 -7.00 14.71
N GLU A 74 -18.69 -7.08 15.80
CA GLU A 74 -17.43 -6.35 15.99
C GLU A 74 -16.38 -6.81 14.96
N ASN A 75 -16.19 -8.13 14.80
CA ASN A 75 -15.28 -8.70 13.80
C ASN A 75 -15.69 -8.33 12.37
N PHE A 76 -16.99 -8.43 12.04
CA PHE A 76 -17.48 -8.02 10.72
C PHE A 76 -17.19 -6.55 10.41
N THR A 77 -17.40 -5.67 11.40
CA THR A 77 -17.14 -4.23 11.24
C THR A 77 -15.65 -3.95 11.05
N GLN A 78 -14.78 -4.64 11.79
CA GLN A 78 -13.34 -4.52 11.64
C GLN A 78 -12.87 -4.98 10.26
N HIS A 79 -13.25 -6.17 9.82
CA HIS A 79 -12.89 -6.68 8.48
C HIS A 79 -13.45 -5.80 7.36
N SER A 80 -14.67 -5.28 7.52
CA SER A 80 -15.27 -4.36 6.54
C SER A 80 -14.47 -3.06 6.42
N ARG A 81 -14.03 -2.47 7.55
CA ARG A 81 -13.15 -1.29 7.54
C ARG A 81 -11.83 -1.61 6.88
N ARG A 82 -11.24 -2.76 7.19
CA ARG A 82 -9.95 -3.16 6.64
C ARG A 82 -10.00 -3.39 5.13
N PHE A 83 -11.10 -3.96 4.64
CA PHE A 83 -11.36 -4.11 3.21
C PHE A 83 -11.52 -2.75 2.53
N ILE A 84 -12.25 -1.81 3.13
CA ILE A 84 -12.41 -0.45 2.61
C ILE A 84 -11.06 0.28 2.58
N GLU A 85 -10.23 0.16 3.62
CA GLU A 85 -8.88 0.72 3.66
C GLU A 85 -8.01 0.17 2.52
N LEU A 86 -7.99 -1.14 2.33
CA LEU A 86 -7.25 -1.79 1.24
C LEU A 86 -7.69 -1.28 -0.14
N MET A 87 -9.01 -1.17 -0.36
CA MET A 87 -9.55 -0.68 -1.63
C MET A 87 -9.28 0.82 -1.84
N ALA A 88 -9.31 1.64 -0.78
CA ALA A 88 -9.03 3.07 -0.86
C ALA A 88 -7.53 3.39 -1.00
N ALA A 89 -6.65 2.56 -0.41
CA ALA A 89 -5.20 2.74 -0.49
C ALA A 89 -4.68 2.56 -1.91
N PHE A 90 -5.28 1.68 -2.71
CA PHE A 90 -4.80 1.36 -4.06
C PHE A 90 -4.79 2.58 -5.02
N PRO A 91 -5.90 3.33 -5.23
CA PRO A 91 -5.88 4.54 -6.04
C PRO A 91 -4.97 5.65 -5.49
N LEU A 92 -4.90 5.78 -4.15
CA LEU A 92 -4.05 6.78 -3.49
C LEU A 92 -2.56 6.48 -3.70
N GLU A 93 -2.14 5.23 -3.59
CA GLU A 93 -0.74 4.83 -3.86
C GLU A 93 -0.37 5.01 -5.34
N MET A 94 -1.29 4.71 -6.26
CA MET A 94 -1.05 4.93 -7.69
C MET A 94 -0.90 6.42 -8.04
N THR A 95 -1.80 7.28 -7.54
CA THR A 95 -1.70 8.73 -7.79
C THR A 95 -0.43 9.34 -7.22
N ARG A 96 0.00 8.87 -6.03
CA ARG A 96 1.27 9.27 -5.41
C ARG A 96 2.48 8.84 -6.23
N THR A 97 2.49 7.60 -6.72
CA THR A 97 3.56 7.09 -7.59
C THR A 97 3.69 7.95 -8.85
N TYR A 98 2.56 8.36 -9.44
CA TYR A 98 2.56 9.21 -10.62
C TYR A 98 3.09 10.63 -10.33
N SER A 99 2.70 11.22 -9.19
CA SER A 99 3.21 12.55 -8.79
C SER A 99 4.70 12.53 -8.44
N GLU A 100 5.19 11.45 -7.83
CA GLU A 100 6.61 11.23 -7.56
C GLU A 100 7.40 11.10 -8.87
N ALA A 101 6.89 10.33 -9.84
CA ALA A 101 7.51 10.19 -11.15
C ALA A 101 7.61 11.54 -11.91
N LEU A 102 6.58 12.39 -11.82
CA LEU A 102 6.61 13.75 -12.39
C LEU A 102 7.59 14.66 -11.65
N THR A 103 7.66 14.55 -10.33
CA THR A 103 8.62 15.34 -9.53
C THR A 103 10.05 14.94 -9.87
N GLN A 104 10.32 13.65 -10.03
CA GLN A 104 11.62 13.15 -10.43
C GLN A 104 12.02 13.66 -11.82
N SER A 105 11.10 13.66 -12.80
CA SER A 105 11.42 14.19 -14.13
C SER A 105 11.75 15.69 -14.11
N MET A 106 11.07 16.49 -13.28
CA MET A 106 11.39 17.91 -13.07
C MET A 106 12.79 18.09 -12.46
N ASN A 107 13.12 17.33 -11.41
CA ASN A 107 14.44 17.42 -10.77
C ASN A 107 15.58 17.12 -11.75
N VAL A 108 15.43 16.09 -12.58
CA VAL A 108 16.45 15.75 -13.59
C VAL A 108 16.54 16.83 -14.68
N ALA A 109 15.43 17.51 -15.02
CA ALA A 109 15.47 18.64 -15.94
C ALA A 109 16.22 19.84 -15.34
N THR A 110 16.01 20.11 -14.05
CA THR A 110 16.72 21.17 -13.30
C THR A 110 18.21 20.87 -13.17
N GLU A 111 18.59 19.63 -12.82
CA GLU A 111 20.00 19.21 -12.75
C GLU A 111 20.71 19.35 -14.10
N LYS A 112 20.09 18.89 -15.19
CA LYS A 112 20.68 19.05 -16.53
C LYS A 112 20.83 20.51 -16.94
N THR A 113 19.87 21.36 -16.57
CA THR A 113 19.97 22.82 -16.81
C THR A 113 21.14 23.42 -16.03
N ARG A 114 21.35 22.98 -14.79
CA ARG A 114 22.48 23.38 -13.94
C ARG A 114 23.82 22.90 -14.50
N GLU A 115 23.93 21.64 -14.90
CA GLU A 115 25.15 21.08 -15.51
C GLU A 115 25.54 21.80 -16.82
N VAL A 116 24.54 22.11 -17.67
CA VAL A 116 24.78 22.87 -18.90
C VAL A 116 25.25 24.29 -18.57
N GLY A 117 24.64 24.95 -17.58
CA GLY A 117 25.07 26.26 -17.09
C GLY A 117 26.50 26.25 -16.56
N GLU A 118 26.87 25.24 -15.76
CA GLU A 118 28.23 25.07 -15.22
C GLU A 118 29.25 24.77 -16.32
N LYS A 119 28.90 23.94 -17.31
CA LYS A 119 29.77 23.69 -18.48
C LYS A 119 30.01 24.96 -19.29
N VAL A 120 28.96 25.75 -19.55
CA VAL A 120 29.08 27.02 -20.27
C VAL A 120 29.95 27.99 -19.48
N ALA A 121 29.74 28.11 -18.17
CA ALA A 121 30.57 28.96 -17.30
C ALA A 121 32.05 28.53 -17.34
N SER A 122 32.34 27.23 -17.20
CA SER A 122 33.72 26.72 -17.24
C SER A 122 34.40 26.90 -18.60
N ASN A 123 33.65 26.77 -19.70
CA ASN A 123 34.18 26.97 -21.05
C ASN A 123 34.45 28.45 -21.34
N VAL A 124 33.59 29.35 -20.87
CA VAL A 124 33.83 30.79 -20.92
C VAL A 124 35.09 31.12 -20.13
N GLU A 125 35.21 30.65 -18.89
CA GLU A 125 36.37 30.92 -18.01
C GLU A 125 37.71 30.39 -18.58
N ARG A 126 37.66 29.29 -19.34
CA ARG A 126 38.82 28.75 -20.09
C ARG A 126 39.18 29.58 -21.33
N LEU A 127 38.22 30.29 -21.93
CA LEU A 127 38.42 31.16 -23.10
C LEU A 127 38.83 32.59 -22.73
N THR A 128 38.52 33.05 -21.52
CA THR A 128 38.91 34.39 -21.01
C THR A 128 40.25 34.40 -20.26
N LYS A 129 40.87 33.25 -20.00
CA LYS A 129 42.24 33.21 -19.49
C LYS A 129 43.23 33.55 -20.63
N PRO A 130 44.08 34.58 -20.48
CA PRO A 130 45.05 35.00 -21.50
C PRO A 130 46.14 33.94 -21.75
#